data_AF-A0AAX0WNZ0-F1
#
_entry.id   AF-A0AAX0WNZ0-F1
#
_cell.length_a   1.000
_cell.length_b   1.000
_cell.length_c   1.000
_cell.angle_alpha   90.00
_cell.angle_beta   90.00
_cell.angle_gamma   90.00
#
_symmetry.space_group_name_H-M   'P 1'
#
loop_
_entity.id
_entity.type
_entity.pdbx_description
1 polymer ?
#
loop_
_entity_poly.entity_id
_entity_poly.type
_entity_poly.pdbx_seq_one_letter_code
_entity_poly.pdbx_strand_id
1 'polypeptide(L)'
;MTTHQHIIDRGPFKGMVETLTDNPHPSKTTRCYMCAEPLKASTSWMSLVGDHQNGVFCARFLCPLCARERLNGIPDDAERCWNYTQEAKPKAFGIERLFEKFMAFFVWSLIVLAGGFILFVFFLLIKTFFN
;
A
#
# COMPACT_ATOMS: atom_id res chain seq x y z
N MET A 1 14.06 32.19 -10.98
CA MET A 1 13.64 31.18 -10.00
C MET A 1 12.15 30.96 -10.17
N THR A 2 11.78 29.92 -10.90
CA THR A 2 10.42 29.42 -11.08
C THR A 2 10.12 28.36 -10.02
N THR A 3 8.95 28.48 -9.41
CA THR A 3 8.45 27.53 -8.41
C THR A 3 7.11 26.99 -8.88
N HIS A 4 6.96 25.67 -8.81
CA HIS A 4 5.75 24.95 -9.17
C HIS A 4 5.30 24.15 -7.97
N GLN A 5 4.01 24.21 -7.68
CA GLN A 5 3.40 23.44 -6.60
C GLN A 5 2.29 22.57 -7.17
N HIS A 6 2.26 21.33 -6.72
CA HIS A 6 1.15 20.44 -7.01
C HIS A 6 0.89 19.53 -5.81
N ILE A 7 -0.36 19.07 -5.73
CA ILE A 7 -0.75 18.06 -4.74
C ILE A 7 -0.35 16.71 -5.31
N ILE A 8 0.35 15.91 -4.51
CA ILE A 8 0.71 14.55 -4.88
C ILE A 8 -0.56 13.70 -4.79
N ASP A 9 -0.98 13.10 -5.90
CA ASP A 9 -2.23 12.36 -6.02
C ASP A 9 -2.08 10.86 -5.66
N ARG A 10 -0.84 10.36 -5.61
CA ARG A 10 -0.49 8.94 -5.46
C ARG A 10 0.71 8.75 -4.54
N GLY A 11 1.06 7.49 -4.25
CA GLY A 11 2.26 7.20 -3.48
C GLY A 11 2.17 7.34 -1.96
N PRO A 12 3.31 7.13 -1.28
CA PRO A 12 3.42 7.28 0.17
C PRO A 12 3.19 8.74 0.62
N PHE A 13 3.35 9.70 -0.29
CA PHE A 13 3.15 11.12 -0.03
C PHE A 13 1.80 11.64 -0.55
N LYS A 14 0.85 10.76 -0.87
CA LYS A 14 -0.49 11.17 -1.35
C LYS A 14 -1.13 12.18 -0.40
N GLY A 15 -1.60 13.29 -0.94
CA GLY A 15 -2.23 14.39 -0.20
C GLY A 15 -1.23 15.42 0.36
N MET A 16 0.07 15.19 0.22
CA MET A 16 1.10 16.20 0.50
C MET A 16 1.29 17.14 -0.69
N VAL A 17 1.90 18.29 -0.45
CA VAL A 17 2.25 19.26 -1.48
C VAL A 17 3.70 19.06 -1.86
N GLU A 18 3.95 18.91 -3.15
CA GLU A 18 5.29 18.98 -3.70
C GLU A 18 5.54 20.34 -4.32
N THR A 19 6.60 21.00 -3.83
CA THR A 19 7.12 22.25 -4.36
C THR A 19 8.40 21.99 -5.14
N LEU A 20 8.33 22.11 -6.46
CA LEU A 20 9.45 22.02 -7.39
C LEU A 20 9.99 23.41 -7.67
N THR A 21 11.29 23.61 -7.48
CA THR A 21 11.94 24.89 -7.75
C THR A 21 13.19 24.68 -8.60
N ASP A 22 13.35 25.50 -9.63
CA ASP A 22 14.56 25.59 -10.48
C ASP A 22 15.72 26.30 -9.75
N ASN A 23 15.92 26.00 -8.46
CA ASN A 23 16.95 26.64 -7.68
C ASN A 23 18.25 25.83 -7.75
N PRO A 24 19.33 26.36 -8.35
CA PRO A 24 20.64 25.74 -8.32
C PRO A 24 21.19 25.71 -6.90
N HIS A 25 20.93 24.63 -6.16
CA HIS A 25 21.48 24.49 -4.81
C HIS A 25 22.94 24.01 -4.88
N PRO A 26 23.85 24.55 -4.04
CA PRO A 26 25.20 24.02 -3.90
C PRO A 26 25.16 22.60 -3.30
N SER A 27 25.28 21.60 -4.17
CA SER A 27 26.20 20.47 -4.05
C SER A 27 26.18 19.56 -2.80
N LYS A 28 25.03 19.23 -2.20
CA LYS A 28 25.01 18.09 -1.24
C LYS A 28 24.78 16.73 -1.90
N THR A 29 24.02 16.67 -2.98
CA THR A 29 23.78 15.43 -3.73
C THR A 29 24.36 15.55 -5.13
N THR A 30 25.25 14.64 -5.47
CA THR A 30 25.89 14.57 -6.78
C THR A 30 25.03 13.87 -7.83
N ARG A 31 23.88 13.29 -7.44
CA ARG A 31 23.05 12.44 -8.30
C ARG A 31 21.57 12.77 -8.18
N CYS A 32 20.85 12.60 -9.28
CA CYS A 32 19.40 12.72 -9.36
C CYS A 32 18.75 11.64 -8.49
N TYR A 33 17.76 12.01 -7.69
CA TYR A 33 17.02 11.07 -6.86
C TYR A 33 16.31 9.99 -7.67
N MET A 34 15.85 10.32 -8.90
CA MET A 34 15.05 9.43 -9.73
C MET A 34 15.90 8.51 -10.61
N CYS A 35 16.82 9.10 -11.39
CA CYS A 35 17.59 8.37 -12.41
C CYS A 35 19.06 8.16 -12.04
N ALA A 36 19.49 8.62 -10.87
CA ALA A 36 20.90 8.59 -10.42
C ALA A 36 21.91 9.34 -11.32
N GLU A 37 21.45 10.04 -12.37
CA GLU A 37 22.29 10.85 -13.26
C GLU A 37 23.05 11.93 -12.49
N PRO A 38 24.31 12.22 -12.83
CA PRO A 38 25.07 13.29 -12.20
C PRO A 38 24.37 14.65 -12.29
N LEU A 39 24.24 15.34 -11.17
CA LEU A 39 23.63 16.67 -11.12
C LEU A 39 24.69 17.76 -11.29
N LYS A 40 24.41 18.71 -12.19
CA LYS A 40 25.12 19.99 -12.25
C LYS A 40 24.38 20.98 -11.37
N ALA A 41 25.10 21.65 -10.47
CA ALA A 41 24.51 22.62 -9.56
C ALA A 41 23.71 23.70 -10.31
N SER A 42 24.20 24.18 -11.46
CA SER A 42 23.55 25.23 -12.26
C SER A 42 22.23 24.83 -12.92
N THR A 43 21.92 23.54 -13.01
CA THR A 43 20.72 23.04 -13.70
C THR A 43 19.92 22.06 -12.84
N SER A 44 20.23 21.94 -11.56
CA SER A 44 19.51 21.05 -10.66
C SER A 44 18.18 21.68 -10.27
N TRP A 45 17.21 20.81 -10.01
CA TRP A 45 15.92 21.17 -9.47
C TRP A 45 15.81 20.63 -8.05
N MET A 46 15.15 21.39 -7.19
CA MET A 46 14.81 20.96 -5.84
C MET A 46 13.33 20.58 -5.81
N SER A 47 13.03 19.41 -5.23
CA SER A 47 11.69 18.95 -4.92
C SER A 47 11.53 18.91 -3.41
N LEU A 48 10.68 19.77 -2.85
CA LEU A 48 10.34 19.79 -1.43
C LEU A 48 8.93 19.20 -1.26
N VAL A 49 8.85 18.06 -0.59
CA VAL A 49 7.57 17.44 -0.22
C VAL A 49 7.27 17.83 1.22
N GLY A 50 6.11 18.45 1.44
CA GLY A 50 5.68 18.89 2.75
C GLY A 50 4.18 18.84 2.94
N ASP A 51 3.74 18.98 4.20
CA ASP A 51 2.32 19.21 4.45
C ASP A 51 1.91 20.65 4.12
N HIS A 52 0.60 20.88 4.05
CA HIS A 52 0.03 22.22 3.84
C HIS A 52 0.34 23.21 4.98
N GLN A 53 0.92 22.77 6.10
CA GLN A 53 1.17 23.55 7.32
C GLN A 53 2.65 23.90 7.55
N ASN A 54 3.46 23.90 6.48
CA ASN A 54 4.88 24.27 6.45
C ASN A 54 5.87 23.21 6.97
N GLY A 55 5.45 21.97 7.22
CA GLY A 55 6.37 20.88 7.55
C GLY A 55 7.02 20.32 6.29
N VAL A 56 8.33 20.52 6.09
CA VAL A 56 9.09 19.84 5.02
C VAL A 56 9.41 18.41 5.48
N PHE A 57 8.77 17.43 4.85
CA PHE A 57 8.98 16.00 5.12
C PHE A 57 10.21 15.45 4.37
N CYS A 58 10.42 15.87 3.12
CA CYS A 58 11.50 15.35 2.30
C CYS A 58 12.00 16.41 1.31
N ALA A 59 13.32 16.46 1.12
CA ALA A 59 13.95 17.27 0.09
C ALA A 59 14.70 16.34 -0.89
N ARG A 60 14.43 16.49 -2.18
CA ARG A 60 14.97 15.66 -3.26
C ARG A 60 15.59 16.56 -4.33
N PHE A 61 16.69 16.10 -4.92
CA PHE A 61 17.31 16.81 -6.03
C PHE A 61 17.09 16.05 -7.34
N LEU A 62 16.67 16.77 -8.36
CA LEU A 62 16.26 16.23 -9.65
C LEU A 62 17.10 16.83 -10.78
N CYS A 63 17.33 16.03 -11.82
CA CYS A 63 17.84 16.56 -13.08
C CYS A 63 16.70 17.27 -13.84
N PRO A 64 17.01 18.15 -14.81
CA PRO A 64 15.99 18.87 -15.58
C PRO A 64 14.93 17.96 -16.22
N LEU A 65 15.35 16.77 -16.68
CA LEU A 65 14.45 15.80 -17.30
C LEU A 65 13.42 15.26 -16.30
N CYS A 66 13.89 14.69 -15.18
CA CYS A 66 12.99 14.14 -14.16
C CYS A 66 12.13 15.22 -13.47
N ALA A 67 12.64 16.45 -13.33
CA ALA A 67 11.83 17.57 -12.86
C ALA A 67 10.71 17.90 -13.85
N ARG A 68 10.97 17.87 -15.15
CA ARG A 68 9.95 18.10 -16.17
C ARG A 68 8.92 16.98 -16.25
N GLU A 69 9.36 15.72 -16.11
CA GLU A 69 8.46 14.57 -15.99
C GLU A 69 7.49 14.74 -14.80
N ARG A 70 8.02 15.16 -13.65
CA ARG A 70 7.24 15.51 -12.47
C ARG A 70 6.24 16.64 -12.72
N LEU A 71 6.66 17.72 -13.38
CA LEU A 71 5.77 18.83 -13.76
C LEU A 71 4.66 18.39 -14.72
N ASN A 72 4.91 17.36 -15.54
CA ASN A 72 3.92 16.74 -16.41
C ASN A 72 3.02 15.72 -15.68
N GLY A 73 3.15 15.57 -14.36
CA GLY A 73 2.36 14.64 -13.56
C GLY A 73 2.82 13.18 -13.66
N ILE A 74 4.05 12.92 -14.11
CA ILE A 74 4.63 11.57 -14.08
C ILE A 74 5.11 11.31 -12.64
N PRO A 75 4.56 10.29 -11.96
CA PRO A 75 4.87 10.01 -10.57
C PRO A 75 6.27 9.40 -10.40
N ASP A 76 6.83 9.58 -9.20
CA ASP A 76 8.10 8.96 -8.82
C ASP A 76 8.00 7.44 -8.69
N ASP A 77 9.15 6.75 -8.68
CA ASP A 77 9.16 5.29 -8.58
C ASP A 77 8.56 4.80 -7.26
N ALA A 78 8.63 5.55 -6.16
CA ALA A 78 7.98 5.18 -4.91
C ALA A 78 6.45 5.33 -4.99
N GLU A 79 5.96 6.32 -5.72
CA GLU A 79 4.57 6.61 -6.06
C GLU A 79 4.04 5.59 -7.07
N ARG A 80 4.87 5.16 -8.03
CA ARG A 80 4.60 4.08 -8.98
C ARG A 80 4.53 2.73 -8.27
N CYS A 81 5.49 2.46 -7.39
CA CYS A 81 5.54 1.23 -6.58
C CYS A 81 4.44 1.18 -5.50
N TRP A 82 3.90 2.33 -5.09
CA TRP A 82 2.88 2.38 -4.04
C TRP A 82 1.59 1.65 -4.42
N ASN A 83 1.19 1.71 -5.68
CA ASN A 83 0.05 0.93 -6.18
C ASN A 83 0.29 -0.57 -5.95
N TYR A 84 1.52 -1.05 -6.20
CA TYR A 84 1.88 -2.43 -5.89
C TYR A 84 1.87 -2.71 -4.39
N THR A 85 2.24 -1.77 -3.51
CA THR A 85 2.21 -2.01 -2.05
C THR A 85 0.81 -1.94 -1.42
N GLN A 86 -0.13 -1.19 -1.98
CA GLN A 86 -1.53 -1.23 -1.53
C GLN A 86 -2.27 -2.45 -2.08
N GLU A 87 -2.00 -2.84 -3.33
CA GLU A 87 -2.46 -4.13 -3.88
C GLU A 87 -1.76 -5.32 -3.22
N ALA A 88 -0.53 -5.12 -2.75
CA ALA A 88 0.22 -6.03 -1.88
C ALA A 88 0.10 -5.67 -0.40
N LYS A 89 -1.01 -5.03 0.03
CA LYS A 89 -1.60 -5.53 1.27
C LYS A 89 -1.81 -7.01 0.98
N PRO A 90 -1.11 -7.93 1.65
CA PRO A 90 -1.31 -9.33 1.36
C PRO A 90 -2.80 -9.56 1.55
N LYS A 91 -3.53 -9.82 0.45
CA LYS A 91 -4.81 -10.53 0.54
C LYS A 91 -4.44 -11.72 1.40
N ALA A 92 -4.88 -11.71 2.66
CA ALA A 92 -4.40 -12.59 3.72
C ALA A 92 -4.10 -13.95 3.10
N PHE A 93 -2.80 -14.23 3.00
CA PHE A 93 -2.21 -15.27 2.17
C PHE A 93 -2.94 -16.58 2.41
N GLY A 94 -3.92 -16.94 1.56
CA GLY A 94 -4.63 -18.24 1.46
C GLY A 94 -5.26 -18.87 2.71
N ILE A 95 -4.80 -18.54 3.91
CA ILE A 95 -5.01 -19.23 5.18
C ILE A 95 -6.37 -18.87 5.72
N GLU A 96 -6.79 -17.60 5.64
CA GLU A 96 -8.13 -17.22 6.12
C GLU A 96 -9.23 -17.95 5.33
N ARG A 97 -9.09 -18.04 4.01
CA ARG A 97 -10.08 -18.73 3.16
C ARG A 97 -10.04 -20.26 3.32
N LEU A 98 -8.87 -20.82 3.64
CA LEU A 98 -8.73 -22.24 3.94
C LEU A 98 -9.29 -22.56 5.34
N PHE A 99 -9.02 -21.70 6.32
CA PHE A 99 -9.47 -21.79 7.70
C PHE A 99 -10.98 -21.65 7.79
N GLU A 100 -11.58 -20.72 7.04
CA GLU A 100 -13.03 -20.53 6.97
C GLU A 100 -13.74 -21.79 6.44
N LYS A 101 -13.20 -22.41 5.38
CA LYS A 101 -13.73 -23.68 4.85
C LYS A 101 -13.54 -24.85 5.82
N PHE A 102 -12.38 -24.93 6.48
CA PHE A 102 -12.09 -25.98 7.45
C PHE A 102 -12.99 -25.88 8.69
N MET A 103 -13.19 -24.67 9.22
CA MET A 103 -14.09 -24.41 10.34
C MET A 103 -15.54 -24.74 9.98
N ALA A 104 -16.00 -24.37 8.78
CA ALA A 104 -17.32 -24.75 8.30
C ALA A 104 -17.49 -26.28 8.26
N PHE A 105 -16.52 -27.02 7.72
CA PHE A 105 -16.56 -28.48 7.69
C PHE A 105 -16.61 -29.10 9.10
N PHE A 106 -15.85 -28.56 10.05
CA PHE A 106 -15.82 -29.05 11.43
C PHE A 106 -17.15 -28.84 12.15
N VAL A 107 -17.77 -27.67 11.98
CA VAL A 107 -19.09 -27.35 12.55
C VAL A 107 -20.18 -28.27 11.98
N TRP A 108 -20.22 -28.47 10.65
CA TRP A 108 -21.18 -29.37 10.04
C TRP A 108 -21.02 -30.82 10.50
N SER A 109 -19.78 -31.30 10.65
CA SER A 109 -19.50 -32.64 11.16
C SER A 109 -20.01 -32.84 12.59
N LEU A 110 -19.82 -31.83 13.47
CA LEU A 110 -20.34 -31.86 14.84
C LEU A 110 -21.87 -31.90 14.89
N ILE A 111 -22.55 -31.11 14.05
CA ILE A 111 -24.01 -31.10 13.97
C ILE A 111 -24.56 -32.46 13.54
N VAL A 112 -23.95 -33.09 12.52
CA VAL A 112 -24.38 -34.41 12.03
C VAL A 112 -24.17 -35.49 13.08
N LEU A 113 -23.01 -35.49 13.77
CA LEU A 113 -22.73 -36.44 14.86
C LEU A 113 -23.71 -36.28 16.03
N ALA A 114 -23.96 -35.05 16.46
CA ALA A 114 -24.91 -34.77 17.54
C ALA A 114 -26.34 -35.20 17.16
N GLY A 115 -26.78 -34.89 15.93
CA GLY A 115 -28.09 -35.29 15.42
C GLY A 115 -28.24 -36.82 15.35
N GLY A 116 -27.23 -37.52 14.83
CA GLY A 116 -27.21 -38.98 14.78
C GLY A 116 -27.24 -39.63 16.16
N PHE A 117 -26.50 -39.08 17.12
CA PHE A 117 -26.50 -39.55 18.50
C PHE A 117 -27.88 -39.37 19.17
N ILE A 118 -28.53 -38.23 18.98
CA ILE A 118 -29.88 -37.98 19.51
C ILE A 118 -30.89 -38.97 18.94
N LEU A 119 -30.86 -39.22 17.62
CA LEU A 119 -31.74 -40.20 16.99
C LEU A 119 -31.49 -41.62 17.51
N PHE A 120 -30.23 -41.98 17.74
CA PHE A 120 -29.87 -43.27 18.31
C PHE A 120 -30.40 -43.44 19.74
N VAL A 121 -30.26 -42.42 20.60
CA VAL A 121 -30.84 -42.42 21.95
C VAL A 121 -32.36 -42.52 21.90
N PHE A 122 -33.00 -41.82 20.97
CA PHE A 122 -34.45 -41.89 20.79
C PHE A 122 -34.90 -43.30 20.36
N PHE A 123 -34.15 -43.94 19.46
CA PHE A 123 -34.40 -45.33 19.07
C PHE A 123 -34.26 -46.29 20.26
N LEU A 124 -33.22 -46.12 21.08
CA LEU A 124 -33.04 -46.93 22.30
C LEU A 124 -34.20 -46.73 23.27
N LEU A 125 -34.64 -45.48 23.51
CA LEU A 125 -35.78 -45.19 24.37
C LEU A 125 -37.07 -45.84 23.86
N ILE A 126 -37.40 -45.68 22.58
CA ILE A 126 -38.55 -46.37 21.96
C ILE A 126 -38.43 -47.87 22.18
N LYS A 127 -37.27 -48.46 21.91
CA LYS A 127 -37.06 -49.89 22.11
C LYS A 127 -37.27 -50.31 23.57
N THR A 128 -36.86 -49.50 24.55
CA THR A 128 -37.07 -49.80 25.98
C THR A 128 -38.52 -49.63 26.43
N PHE A 129 -39.29 -48.74 25.82
CA PHE A 129 -40.70 -48.52 26.17
C PHE A 129 -41.66 -49.50 25.47
N PHE A 130 -41.29 -50.05 24.32
CA PHE A 130 -42.14 -50.93 23.50
C PHE A 130 -41.69 -52.40 23.46
N ASN A 131 -40.58 -52.77 24.13
CA ASN A 131 -40.27 -54.15 24.54
C ASN A 131 -40.60 -54.34 26.02
#